data_AF-A0A0J7KST3-F1
#
_entry.id   AF-A0A0J7KST3-F1
#
_cell.length_a   1.000
_cell.length_b   1.000
_cell.length_c   1.000
_cell.angle_alpha   90.00
_cell.angle_beta   90.00
_cell.angle_gamma   90.00
#
_symmetry.space_group_name_H-M   'P 1'
#
loop_
_entity.id
_entity.type
_entity.pdbx_description
1 polymer ?
#
loop_
_entity_poly.entity_id
_entity_poly.type
_entity_poly.pdbx_seq_one_letter_code
_entity_poly.pdbx_strand_id
1 'polypeptide(L)'
;MDVFKFTDYDIIGFDLDNTLLRYNNTNLVHREYEILARFLVNERRYSSKHLLKPLTDDDLDFMQKGLLLDAERGNILRVSPDGVIRRACHGSHLLSIDQIREIYPEQKWEVTDAFCSDMLATWNGPLSEKMRSLLDYFDIPTSVAFARAVDTLDEESGGSPLDKYNVWPDILDGLIYMFSKDNFYLSEGIAGDIKKNPEKYLRKCSPDTISWLREVKKKSATFLLTGSYVDFASFTASYALGKDWQSLFDIIICYARKPGFFTNNRPFFTIINNNETCCCVTSKDLKRGEIYSQGNWNELTEFLVGITGKTDPRCLYVGDNLIQDIYVPNVVVHCDTIAVIEEQMSEGMLYHGLTHPDEKILNSKFWGSYFCLKDSTVNVDSLFGYIIKKHAKLCIPKIDVVTQRPLEEPIPCFDKDGKSYYGYYPAVPLSISAM
;
A
#
# COMPACT_ATOMS: atom_id res chain seq x y z
N MET A 1 -28.44 7.38 -4.96
CA MET A 1 -27.38 6.90 -4.07
C MET A 1 -27.03 5.52 -4.57
N ASP A 2 -25.81 5.34 -5.04
CA ASP A 2 -25.35 4.05 -5.55
C ASP A 2 -25.17 3.08 -4.38
N VAL A 3 -25.36 1.80 -4.65
CA VAL A 3 -25.24 0.73 -3.65
C VAL A 3 -24.30 -0.36 -4.13
N PHE A 4 -23.60 -0.96 -3.18
CA PHE A 4 -22.69 -2.08 -3.35
C PHE A 4 -23.27 -3.33 -2.66
N LYS A 5 -23.12 -4.49 -3.30
CA LYS A 5 -23.42 -5.82 -2.73
C LYS A 5 -22.35 -6.80 -3.16
N PHE A 6 -21.90 -7.68 -2.27
CA PHE A 6 -20.92 -8.70 -2.63
C PHE A 6 -21.49 -9.72 -3.61
N THR A 7 -22.77 -10.05 -3.51
CA THR A 7 -23.45 -11.01 -4.41
C THR A 7 -23.59 -10.53 -5.86
N ASP A 8 -23.27 -9.26 -6.13
CA ASP A 8 -23.29 -8.72 -7.50
C ASP A 8 -22.01 -9.08 -8.28
N TYR A 9 -21.01 -9.69 -7.63
CA TYR A 9 -19.72 -10.04 -8.21
C TYR A 9 -19.53 -11.54 -8.37
N ASP A 10 -19.04 -11.91 -9.54
CA ASP A 10 -18.79 -13.30 -9.92
C ASP A 10 -17.40 -13.75 -9.53
N ILE A 11 -16.47 -12.79 -9.49
CA ILE A 11 -15.08 -12.97 -9.11
C ILE A 11 -14.76 -11.97 -7.99
N ILE A 12 -14.20 -12.44 -6.89
CA ILE A 12 -13.74 -11.60 -5.79
C ILE A 12 -12.31 -11.98 -5.41
N GLY A 13 -11.40 -11.02 -5.56
CA GLY A 13 -9.99 -11.15 -5.22
C GLY A 13 -9.60 -10.33 -4.01
N PHE A 14 -8.59 -10.82 -3.29
CA PHE A 14 -8.05 -10.15 -2.12
C PHE A 14 -6.53 -10.04 -2.21
N ASP A 15 -5.96 -8.92 -1.78
CA ASP A 15 -4.57 -8.89 -1.32
C ASP A 15 -4.43 -9.54 0.05
N LEU A 16 -3.21 -9.95 0.39
CA LEU A 16 -2.88 -10.54 1.68
C LEU A 16 -2.44 -9.46 2.67
N ASP A 17 -1.23 -8.92 2.47
CA ASP A 17 -0.53 -8.06 3.41
C ASP A 17 -1.28 -6.73 3.56
N ASN A 18 -1.46 -6.23 4.78
CA ASN A 18 -2.25 -5.03 5.15
C ASN A 18 -3.75 -5.04 4.76
N THR A 19 -4.21 -6.08 4.06
CA THR A 19 -5.61 -6.25 3.63
C THR A 19 -6.33 -7.30 4.47
N LEU A 20 -6.01 -8.58 4.26
CA LEU A 20 -6.50 -9.68 5.08
C LEU A 20 -5.62 -9.85 6.33
N LEU A 21 -4.31 -9.90 6.12
CA LEU A 21 -3.31 -9.95 7.17
C LEU A 21 -2.98 -8.53 7.63
N ARG A 22 -3.24 -8.21 8.90
CA ARG A 22 -2.87 -6.92 9.47
C ARG A 22 -1.57 -7.01 10.26
N TYR A 23 -0.81 -5.94 10.26
CA TYR A 23 0.45 -5.84 11.00
C TYR A 23 0.28 -5.03 12.29
N ASN A 24 1.23 -5.18 13.20
CA ASN A 24 1.52 -4.18 14.21
C ASN A 24 2.45 -3.16 13.56
N ASN A 25 1.85 -2.11 12.99
CA ASN A 25 2.55 -1.17 12.12
C ASN A 25 3.67 -0.44 12.89
N THR A 26 3.45 -0.14 14.18
CA THR A 26 4.49 0.46 15.03
C THR A 26 5.73 -0.44 15.10
N ASN A 27 5.56 -1.71 15.46
CA ASN A 27 6.68 -2.63 15.60
C ASN A 27 7.36 -2.94 14.25
N LEU A 28 6.57 -3.05 13.18
CA LEU A 28 7.06 -3.28 11.83
C LEU A 28 7.96 -2.12 11.38
N VAL A 29 7.43 -0.90 11.35
CA VAL A 29 8.12 0.31 10.91
C VAL A 29 9.40 0.58 11.69
N HIS A 30 9.37 0.40 13.02
CA HIS A 30 10.57 0.53 13.83
C HIS A 30 11.67 -0.42 13.36
N ARG A 31 11.30 -1.67 13.06
CA ARG A 31 12.26 -2.69 12.67
C ARG A 31 12.79 -2.46 11.25
N GLU A 32 11.93 -2.07 10.33
CA GLU A 32 12.31 -1.72 8.96
C GLU A 32 13.28 -0.55 8.94
N TYR A 33 12.99 0.52 9.70
CA TYR A 33 13.90 1.65 9.84
C TYR A 33 15.26 1.21 10.38
N GLU A 34 15.30 0.39 11.44
CA GLU A 34 16.57 -0.11 11.99
C GLU A 34 17.41 -0.88 10.96
N ILE A 35 16.78 -1.72 10.16
CA ILE A 35 17.46 -2.50 9.11
C ILE A 35 17.98 -1.55 8.02
N LEU A 36 17.14 -0.63 7.53
CA LEU A 36 17.50 0.32 6.48
C LEU A 36 18.63 1.25 6.92
N ALA A 37 18.53 1.85 8.11
CA ALA A 37 19.55 2.74 8.65
C ALA A 37 20.90 2.04 8.82
N ARG A 38 20.91 0.79 9.31
CA ARG A 38 22.14 0.00 9.43
C ARG A 38 22.72 -0.35 8.06
N PHE A 39 21.89 -0.69 7.09
CA PHE A 39 22.35 -0.95 5.72
C PHE A 39 23.04 0.29 5.13
N LEU A 40 22.42 1.47 5.23
CA LEU A 40 22.99 2.73 4.73
C LEU A 40 24.35 3.06 5.38
N VAL A 41 24.48 2.84 6.69
CA VAL A 41 25.75 3.09 7.41
C VAL A 41 26.82 2.05 7.06
N ASN A 42 26.47 0.76 7.09
CA ASN A 42 27.45 -0.32 6.98
C ASN A 42 27.87 -0.58 5.53
N GLU A 43 26.90 -0.62 4.61
CA GLU A 43 27.09 -1.04 3.22
C GLU A 43 27.23 0.15 2.26
N ARG A 44 26.69 1.33 2.64
CA ARG A 44 26.74 2.56 1.83
C ARG A 44 27.55 3.69 2.46
N ARG A 45 28.10 3.48 3.67
CA ARG A 45 29.05 4.38 4.34
C ARG A 45 28.49 5.77 4.69
N TYR A 46 27.17 5.90 4.81
CA TYR A 46 26.58 7.11 5.37
C TYR A 46 26.99 7.29 6.83
N SER A 47 27.06 8.55 7.28
CA SER A 47 27.35 8.85 8.69
C SER A 47 26.27 8.26 9.62
N SER A 48 26.72 7.67 10.72
CA SER A 48 25.83 7.13 11.75
C SER A 48 25.16 8.20 12.61
N LYS A 49 25.60 9.46 12.50
CA LYS A 49 25.21 10.58 13.38
C LYS A 49 23.71 10.74 13.53
N HIS A 50 22.96 10.74 12.42
CA HIS A 50 21.51 10.87 12.43
C HIS A 50 20.81 9.54 12.18
N LEU A 51 21.30 8.73 11.24
CA LEU A 51 20.65 7.47 10.84
C LEU A 51 20.50 6.46 12.00
N LEU A 52 21.48 6.33 12.90
CA LEU A 52 21.40 5.37 14.00
C LEU A 52 20.77 5.93 15.28
N LYS A 53 20.21 7.15 15.25
CA LYS A 53 19.42 7.67 16.37
C LYS A 53 18.14 6.84 16.50
N PRO A 54 17.70 6.52 17.74
CA PRO A 54 16.38 5.93 17.96
C PRO A 54 15.27 6.76 17.30
N LEU A 55 14.22 6.10 16.83
CA LEU A 55 13.00 6.80 16.40
C LEU A 55 12.31 7.43 17.61
N THR A 56 11.91 8.68 17.44
CA THR A 56 11.14 9.47 18.40
C THR A 56 9.67 9.51 17.98
N ASP A 57 8.79 10.01 18.85
CA ASP A 57 7.38 10.23 18.51
C ASP A 57 7.23 11.21 17.32
N ASP A 58 8.14 12.18 17.18
CA ASP A 58 8.14 13.12 16.04
C ASP A 58 8.54 12.43 14.74
N ASP A 59 9.47 11.46 14.79
CA ASP A 59 9.81 10.66 13.60
C ASP A 59 8.63 9.79 13.15
N LEU A 60 7.84 9.25 14.09
CA LEU A 60 6.63 8.49 13.77
C LEU A 60 5.56 9.40 13.16
N ASP A 61 5.35 10.59 13.73
CA ASP A 61 4.43 11.61 13.21
C ASP A 61 4.83 12.11 11.82
N PHE A 62 6.13 12.07 11.49
CA PHE A 62 6.66 12.46 10.18
C PHE A 62 6.43 11.41 9.08
N MET A 63 6.20 10.14 9.43
CA MET A 63 5.92 9.10 8.45
C MET A 63 4.44 9.14 8.03
N GLN A 64 4.17 9.10 6.73
CA GLN A 64 2.81 9.05 6.20
C GLN A 64 2.80 8.42 4.80
N LYS A 65 1.81 7.58 4.51
CA LYS A 65 1.54 7.07 3.16
C LYS A 65 1.11 8.22 2.23
N GLY A 66 1.60 8.20 1.00
CA GLY A 66 1.26 9.17 -0.05
C GLY A 66 2.21 10.37 -0.17
N LEU A 67 3.30 10.38 0.59
CA LEU A 67 4.38 11.34 0.40
C LEU A 67 5.20 10.99 -0.85
N LEU A 68 5.76 12.01 -1.50
CA LEU A 68 6.61 11.88 -2.68
C LEU A 68 8.03 12.36 -2.36
N LEU A 69 9.03 11.53 -2.59
CA LEU A 69 10.43 11.90 -2.48
C LEU A 69 10.88 12.53 -3.80
N ASP A 70 11.35 13.77 -3.78
CA ASP A 70 12.18 14.34 -4.86
C ASP A 70 13.64 13.95 -4.58
N ALA A 71 14.09 12.93 -5.29
CA ALA A 71 15.39 12.32 -5.10
C ALA A 71 16.55 13.24 -5.50
N GLU A 72 16.32 14.17 -6.44
CA GLU A 72 17.36 15.06 -6.94
C GLU A 72 17.55 16.27 -6.02
N ARG A 73 16.46 16.79 -5.43
CA ARG A 73 16.48 18.01 -4.60
C ARG A 73 16.48 17.76 -3.09
N GLY A 74 16.47 16.50 -2.65
CA GLY A 74 16.50 16.17 -1.22
C GLY A 74 15.21 16.54 -0.49
N ASN A 75 14.08 16.60 -1.20
CA ASN A 75 12.81 17.09 -0.66
C ASN A 75 11.77 15.98 -0.51
N ILE A 76 10.88 16.12 0.46
CA ILE A 76 9.71 15.26 0.65
C ILE A 76 8.48 16.12 0.47
N LEU A 77 7.58 15.72 -0.42
CA LEU A 77 6.48 16.51 -0.92
C LEU A 77 5.15 15.86 -0.57
N ARG A 78 4.18 16.71 -0.25
CA ARG A 78 2.77 16.36 -0.17
C ARG A 78 2.00 17.21 -1.16
N VAL A 79 1.33 16.55 -2.10
CA VAL A 79 0.68 17.18 -3.26
C VAL A 79 -0.84 17.02 -3.23
N SER A 80 -1.55 17.94 -3.87
CA SER A 80 -2.99 17.82 -4.17
C SER A 80 -3.23 17.04 -5.47
N PRO A 81 -4.48 16.61 -5.74
CA PRO A 81 -4.83 15.85 -6.95
C PRO A 81 -4.47 16.51 -8.29
N ASP A 82 -4.28 17.83 -8.30
CA ASP A 82 -3.92 18.65 -9.46
C ASP A 82 -2.41 18.88 -9.62
N GLY A 83 -1.58 18.14 -8.87
CA GLY A 83 -0.13 18.19 -8.93
C GLY A 83 0.52 19.34 -8.12
N VAL A 84 -0.28 20.20 -7.48
CA VAL A 84 0.24 21.33 -6.69
C VAL A 84 0.86 20.83 -5.39
N ILE A 85 2.09 21.26 -5.12
CA ILE A 85 2.83 20.98 -3.90
C ILE A 85 2.26 21.85 -2.78
N ARG A 86 1.56 21.22 -1.84
CA ARG A 86 0.87 21.90 -0.73
C ARG A 86 1.75 22.02 0.51
N ARG A 87 2.66 21.06 0.69
CA ARG A 87 3.61 21.04 1.79
C ARG A 87 4.88 20.32 1.36
N ALA A 88 6.03 20.80 1.81
CA ALA A 88 7.31 20.15 1.53
C ALA A 88 8.27 20.35 2.70
N CYS A 89 9.21 19.42 2.84
CA CYS A 89 10.41 19.61 3.66
C CYS A 89 11.66 19.33 2.81
N HIS A 90 12.75 19.99 3.18
CA HIS A 90 14.09 19.67 2.74
C HIS A 90 14.79 18.91 3.87
N GLY A 91 15.18 17.66 3.63
CA GLY A 91 15.55 16.78 4.74
C GLY A 91 14.44 16.72 5.79
N SER A 92 14.75 17.00 7.06
CA SER A 92 13.74 17.12 8.13
C SER A 92 13.16 18.53 8.30
N HIS A 93 13.65 19.51 7.54
CA HIS A 93 13.28 20.91 7.70
C HIS A 93 12.05 21.31 6.88
N LEU A 94 10.96 21.69 7.56
CA LEU A 94 9.75 22.18 6.90
C LEU A 94 10.03 23.47 6.12
N LEU A 95 9.63 23.49 4.85
CA LEU A 95 9.77 24.65 3.98
C LEU A 95 8.55 25.59 4.10
N SER A 96 8.83 26.90 4.08
CA SER A 96 7.79 27.91 3.88
C SER A 96 7.27 27.89 2.44
N ILE A 97 6.09 28.45 2.20
CA ILE A 97 5.50 28.53 0.85
C ILE A 97 6.41 29.30 -0.11
N ASP A 98 7.12 30.33 0.35
CA ASP A 98 8.03 31.10 -0.50
C ASP A 98 9.26 30.27 -0.89
N GLN A 99 9.83 29.48 0.02
CA GLN A 99 10.90 28.53 -0.30
C GLN A 99 10.42 27.44 -1.26
N ILE A 100 9.19 26.95 -1.10
CA ILE A 100 8.60 25.99 -2.05
C ILE A 100 8.50 26.63 -3.44
N ARG A 101 8.07 27.89 -3.55
CA ARG A 101 7.95 28.59 -4.83
C ARG A 101 9.29 28.91 -5.47
N GLU A 102 10.33 29.10 -4.67
CA GLU A 102 11.70 29.29 -5.15
C GLU A 102 12.24 28.00 -5.79
N ILE A 103 12.00 26.85 -5.15
CA ILE A 103 12.45 25.53 -5.65
C ILE A 103 11.55 25.01 -6.79
N TYR A 104 10.24 25.19 -6.64
CA TYR A 104 9.18 24.74 -7.53
C TYR A 104 8.31 25.94 -7.92
N PRO A 105 8.62 26.65 -9.02
CA PRO A 105 7.81 27.75 -9.49
C PRO A 105 6.32 27.36 -9.60
N GLU A 106 5.43 28.26 -9.18
CA GLU A 106 3.98 28.00 -9.10
C GLU A 106 3.58 26.82 -8.18
N GLN A 107 4.49 26.36 -7.32
CA GLN A 107 4.33 25.15 -6.50
C GLN A 107 4.07 23.90 -7.35
N LYS A 108 4.56 23.88 -8.58
CA LYS A 108 4.40 22.76 -9.52
C LYS A 108 5.73 22.19 -9.96
N TRP A 109 5.70 20.91 -10.29
CA TRP A 109 6.82 20.19 -10.87
C TRP A 109 6.30 19.26 -11.96
N GLU A 110 6.95 19.25 -13.13
CA GLU A 110 6.55 18.39 -14.26
C GLU A 110 6.36 16.92 -13.86
N VAL A 111 7.12 16.44 -12.88
CA VAL A 111 7.05 15.06 -12.40
C VAL A 111 5.81 14.82 -11.52
N THR A 112 5.41 15.80 -10.69
CA THR A 112 4.15 15.69 -9.91
C THR A 112 2.93 15.80 -10.82
N ASP A 113 2.98 16.66 -11.85
CA ASP A 113 1.93 16.75 -12.87
C ASP A 113 1.80 15.44 -13.66
N ALA A 114 2.92 14.83 -14.06
CA ALA A 114 2.93 13.53 -14.75
C ALA A 114 2.35 12.43 -13.86
N PHE A 115 2.80 12.33 -12.60
CA PHE A 115 2.31 11.35 -11.63
C PHE A 115 0.81 11.49 -11.34
N CYS A 116 0.30 12.71 -11.18
CA CYS A 116 -1.12 12.91 -10.90
C CYS A 116 -2.01 12.65 -12.13
N SER A 117 -1.45 12.78 -13.33
CA SER A 117 -2.15 12.48 -14.60
C SER A 117 -2.17 10.98 -14.90
N ASP A 118 -1.05 10.29 -14.67
CA ASP A 118 -0.92 8.84 -14.73
C ASP A 118 0.02 8.37 -13.62
N MET A 119 -0.54 7.69 -12.62
CA MET A 119 0.20 7.25 -11.43
C MET A 119 1.26 6.19 -11.74
N LEU A 120 1.24 5.60 -12.94
CA LEU A 120 2.28 4.70 -13.42
C LEU A 120 3.44 5.41 -14.13
N ALA A 121 3.32 6.71 -14.45
CA ALA A 121 4.35 7.47 -15.16
C ALA A 121 5.69 7.52 -14.41
N THR A 122 5.65 7.43 -13.08
CA THR A 122 6.84 7.42 -12.21
C THR A 122 7.13 6.04 -11.63
N TRP A 123 6.46 4.97 -12.12
CA TRP A 123 6.64 3.62 -11.60
C TRP A 123 7.95 2.97 -12.08
N ASN A 124 8.33 3.24 -13.33
CA ASN A 124 9.56 2.77 -13.98
C ASN A 124 10.14 3.85 -14.91
N GLY A 125 11.37 3.64 -15.37
CA GLY A 125 12.03 4.53 -16.35
C GLY A 125 12.52 5.84 -15.74
N PRO A 126 12.87 6.85 -16.56
CA PRO A 126 13.62 8.03 -16.10
C PRO A 126 12.94 8.83 -14.99
N LEU A 127 11.61 8.89 -14.96
CA LEU A 127 10.89 9.62 -13.90
C LEU A 127 10.93 8.88 -12.55
N SER A 128 11.05 7.55 -12.55
CA SER A 128 11.17 6.76 -11.32
C SER A 128 12.52 6.96 -10.60
N GLU A 129 13.53 7.48 -11.30
CA GLU A 129 14.81 7.88 -10.70
C GLU A 129 14.74 9.26 -10.05
N LYS A 130 13.81 10.11 -10.50
CA LYS A 130 13.62 11.47 -9.97
C LYS A 130 12.68 11.50 -8.77
N MET A 131 11.62 10.70 -8.81
CA MET A 131 10.58 10.74 -7.80
C MET A 131 10.13 9.35 -7.37
N ARG A 132 10.01 9.15 -6.07
CA ARG A 132 9.41 7.94 -5.48
C ARG A 132 8.21 8.29 -4.62
N SER A 133 7.08 7.61 -4.84
CA SER A 133 5.94 7.63 -3.93
C SER A 133 6.11 6.59 -2.81
N LEU A 134 5.81 6.98 -1.57
CA LEU A 134 5.70 6.07 -0.42
C LEU A 134 4.24 5.60 -0.31
N LEU A 135 3.99 4.31 -0.48
CA LEU A 135 2.65 3.79 -0.76
C LEU A 135 2.06 2.94 0.35
N ASP A 136 2.89 2.32 1.18
CA ASP A 136 2.44 1.35 2.19
C ASP A 136 3.37 1.32 3.41
N TYR A 137 3.01 0.54 4.43
CA TYR A 137 3.77 0.55 5.68
C TYR A 137 5.19 -0.01 5.54
N PHE A 138 5.49 -0.74 4.45
CA PHE A 138 6.81 -1.30 4.18
C PHE A 138 7.79 -0.26 3.63
N ASP A 139 7.31 0.87 3.12
CA ASP A 139 8.15 1.91 2.52
C ASP A 139 8.07 3.28 3.20
N ILE A 140 7.06 3.59 4.03
CA ILE A 140 7.02 4.85 4.79
C ILE A 140 8.22 5.13 5.72
N PRO A 141 8.93 4.14 6.32
CA PRO A 141 10.12 4.44 7.13
C PRO A 141 11.24 5.10 6.32
N THR A 142 11.20 4.94 4.99
CA THR A 142 12.10 5.58 4.05
C THR A 142 12.07 7.09 4.15
N SER A 143 10.92 7.71 4.47
CA SER A 143 10.81 9.17 4.62
C SER A 143 11.81 9.71 5.64
N VAL A 144 11.90 9.08 6.81
CA VAL A 144 12.82 9.48 7.88
C VAL A 144 14.27 9.14 7.53
N ALA A 145 14.53 7.97 6.93
CA ALA A 145 15.87 7.61 6.49
C ALA A 145 16.42 8.58 5.43
N PHE A 146 15.58 8.95 4.46
CA PHE A 146 15.89 9.93 3.44
C PHE A 146 16.12 11.32 4.04
N ALA A 147 15.22 11.78 4.91
CA ALA A 147 15.36 13.08 5.59
C ALA A 147 16.67 13.18 6.38
N ARG A 148 16.97 12.18 7.22
CA ARG A 148 18.18 12.13 8.04
C ARG A 148 19.46 12.04 7.19
N ALA A 149 19.41 11.36 6.04
CA ALA A 149 20.54 11.30 5.12
C ALA A 149 20.78 12.66 4.45
N VAL A 150 19.73 13.35 3.99
CA VAL A 150 19.83 14.72 3.44
C VAL A 150 20.40 15.68 4.48
N ASP A 151 19.85 15.72 5.70
CA ASP A 151 20.35 16.58 6.78
C ASP A 151 21.83 16.35 7.08
N THR A 152 22.27 15.09 7.04
CA THR A 152 23.68 14.72 7.25
C THR A 152 24.58 15.29 6.15
N LEU A 153 24.17 15.15 4.89
CA LEU A 153 24.94 15.61 3.73
C LEU A 153 25.07 17.14 3.70
N ASP A 154 24.02 17.84 4.10
CA ASP A 154 24.03 19.30 4.24
C ASP A 154 25.01 19.72 5.35
N GLU A 155 24.97 19.08 6.50
CA GLU A 155 25.92 19.35 7.59
C GLU A 155 27.38 19.10 7.16
N GLU A 156 27.64 18.02 6.43
CA GLU A 156 28.97 17.67 5.92
C GLU A 156 29.48 18.65 4.84
N SER A 157 28.56 19.33 4.15
CA SER A 157 28.88 20.40 3.19
C SER A 157 28.88 21.81 3.80
N GLY A 158 28.94 21.92 5.13
CA GLY A 158 29.04 23.20 5.84
C GLY A 158 27.69 23.84 6.16
N GLY A 159 26.61 23.05 6.14
CA GLY A 159 25.24 23.47 6.46
C GLY A 159 24.48 24.10 5.30
N SER A 160 24.94 23.87 4.05
CA SER A 160 24.28 24.38 2.84
C SER A 160 23.69 23.22 2.04
N PRO A 161 22.51 23.38 1.42
CA PRO A 161 21.98 22.36 0.52
C PRO A 161 22.93 22.06 -0.64
N LEU A 162 22.96 20.80 -1.08
CA LEU A 162 23.72 20.37 -2.26
C LEU A 162 22.97 20.74 -3.54
N ASP A 163 23.73 20.94 -4.63
CA ASP A 163 23.14 21.15 -5.97
C ASP A 163 22.30 19.95 -6.44
N LYS A 164 22.69 18.74 -6.01
CA LYS A 164 22.01 17.49 -6.34
C LYS A 164 22.27 16.42 -5.28
N TYR A 165 21.21 15.69 -4.93
CA TYR A 165 21.26 14.51 -4.06
C TYR A 165 21.22 13.22 -4.90
N ASN A 166 21.78 12.16 -4.33
CA ASN A 166 21.76 10.82 -4.93
C ASN A 166 21.54 9.74 -3.86
N VAL A 167 20.65 10.00 -2.91
CA VAL A 167 20.37 9.11 -1.77
C VAL A 167 19.43 7.96 -2.15
N TRP A 168 18.53 8.21 -3.11
CA TRP A 168 17.48 7.25 -3.47
C TRP A 168 18.00 5.89 -3.96
N PRO A 169 19.01 5.79 -4.84
CA PRO A 169 19.54 4.48 -5.25
C PRO A 169 20.05 3.63 -4.08
N ASP A 170 20.72 4.25 -3.11
CA ASP A 170 21.25 3.56 -1.94
C ASP A 170 20.15 3.08 -0.98
N ILE A 171 19.10 3.88 -0.83
CA ILE A 171 17.89 3.50 -0.10
C ILE A 171 17.18 2.35 -0.80
N LEU A 172 17.03 2.43 -2.12
CA LEU A 172 16.39 1.38 -2.92
C LEU A 172 17.13 0.06 -2.77
N ASP A 173 18.47 0.07 -2.82
CA ASP A 173 19.28 -1.11 -2.55
C ASP A 173 19.05 -1.67 -1.14
N GLY A 174 18.87 -0.80 -0.13
CA GLY A 174 18.54 -1.20 1.23
C GLY A 174 17.15 -1.84 1.36
N LEU A 175 16.16 -1.31 0.64
CA LEU A 175 14.81 -1.90 0.56
C LEU A 175 14.85 -3.26 -0.17
N ILE A 176 15.57 -3.35 -1.29
CA ILE A 176 15.78 -4.60 -2.03
C ILE A 176 16.47 -5.63 -1.13
N TYR A 177 17.49 -5.24 -0.36
CA TYR A 177 18.13 -6.10 0.62
C TYR A 177 17.11 -6.58 1.66
N MET A 178 16.38 -5.66 2.30
CA MET A 178 15.42 -5.95 3.37
C MET A 178 14.36 -6.98 2.94
N PHE A 179 13.84 -6.85 1.72
CA PHE A 179 12.80 -7.71 1.15
C PHE A 179 13.36 -8.69 0.09
N SER A 180 14.65 -9.04 0.17
CA SER A 180 15.27 -10.00 -0.75
C SER A 180 14.81 -11.43 -0.45
N LYS A 181 14.63 -12.23 -1.53
CA LYS A 181 14.32 -13.67 -1.44
C LYS A 181 15.30 -14.44 -0.53
N ASP A 182 16.58 -14.07 -0.57
CA ASP A 182 17.62 -14.74 0.21
C ASP A 182 17.42 -14.52 1.71
N ASN A 183 17.11 -13.30 2.14
CA ASN A 183 16.78 -13.02 3.54
C ASN A 183 15.54 -13.80 4.01
N PHE A 184 14.54 -13.99 3.14
CA PHE A 184 13.38 -14.83 3.45
C PHE A 184 13.75 -16.31 3.65
N TYR A 185 14.59 -16.86 2.77
CA TYR A 185 15.04 -18.26 2.84
C TYR A 185 15.93 -18.52 4.05
N LEU A 186 16.88 -17.61 4.31
CA LEU A 186 17.79 -17.69 5.46
C LEU A 186 17.11 -17.36 6.79
N SER A 187 15.85 -16.87 6.75
CA SER A 187 15.13 -16.38 7.93
C SER A 187 15.93 -15.29 8.67
N GLU A 188 16.44 -14.36 7.87
CA GLU A 188 17.15 -13.15 8.27
C GLU A 188 16.31 -11.91 7.92
N GLY A 189 16.81 -10.73 8.29
CA GLY A 189 16.10 -9.47 8.09
C GLY A 189 14.70 -9.46 8.72
N ILE A 190 13.80 -8.67 8.13
CA ILE A 190 12.44 -8.49 8.68
C ILE A 190 11.63 -9.78 8.67
N ALA A 191 11.78 -10.59 7.61
CA ALA A 191 11.11 -11.87 7.47
C ALA A 191 11.49 -12.86 8.58
N GLY A 192 12.78 -12.95 8.88
CA GLY A 192 13.31 -13.77 9.96
C GLY A 192 12.76 -13.35 11.32
N ASP A 193 12.71 -12.04 11.58
CA ASP A 193 12.20 -11.51 12.84
C ASP A 193 10.70 -11.77 13.02
N ILE A 194 9.93 -11.63 11.93
CA ILE A 194 8.51 -11.98 11.90
C ILE A 194 8.30 -13.48 12.14
N LYS A 195 9.08 -14.35 11.47
CA LYS A 195 8.99 -15.81 11.67
C LYS A 195 9.31 -16.23 13.11
N LYS A 196 10.29 -15.57 13.75
CA LYS A 196 10.72 -15.86 15.12
C LYS A 196 9.70 -15.41 16.17
N ASN A 197 9.07 -14.24 15.99
CA ASN A 197 8.11 -13.68 16.95
C ASN A 197 6.87 -13.10 16.23
N PRO A 198 6.04 -13.94 15.60
CA PRO A 198 4.96 -13.47 14.73
C PRO A 198 3.93 -12.62 15.47
N GLU A 199 3.61 -12.90 16.73
CA GLU A 199 2.68 -12.13 17.55
C GLU A 199 3.14 -10.69 17.84
N LYS A 200 4.44 -10.41 17.70
CA LYS A 200 4.97 -9.04 17.83
C LYS A 200 4.61 -8.20 16.61
N TYR A 201 4.53 -8.80 15.43
CA TYR A 201 4.42 -8.08 14.15
C TYR A 201 3.10 -8.30 13.42
N LEU A 202 2.40 -9.42 13.67
CA LEU A 202 1.21 -9.84 12.94
C LEU A 202 -0.02 -9.87 13.85
N ARG A 203 -1.15 -9.46 13.30
CA ARG A 203 -2.47 -9.55 13.94
C ARG A 203 -3.26 -10.66 13.26
N LYS A 204 -3.86 -11.53 14.07
CA LYS A 204 -4.73 -12.59 13.55
C LYS A 204 -6.04 -12.03 13.00
N CYS A 205 -6.58 -12.66 11.98
CA CYS A 205 -7.94 -12.40 11.52
C CYS A 205 -8.95 -12.85 12.57
N SER A 206 -10.09 -12.16 12.60
CA SER A 206 -11.23 -12.61 13.38
C SER A 206 -11.80 -13.93 12.81
N PRO A 207 -12.36 -14.82 13.65
CA PRO A 207 -13.10 -15.99 13.17
C PRO A 207 -14.26 -15.64 12.23
N ASP A 208 -14.85 -14.46 12.42
CA ASP A 208 -15.93 -13.93 11.58
C ASP A 208 -15.43 -13.63 10.17
N THR A 209 -14.24 -13.03 10.02
CA THR A 209 -13.60 -12.81 8.72
C THR A 209 -13.30 -14.12 8.00
N ILE A 210 -12.79 -15.14 8.70
CA ILE A 210 -12.54 -16.45 8.10
C ILE A 210 -13.84 -17.10 7.65
N SER A 211 -14.90 -17.01 8.47
CA SER A 211 -16.22 -17.54 8.12
C SER A 211 -16.84 -16.81 6.94
N TRP A 212 -16.71 -15.49 6.90
CA TRP A 212 -17.16 -14.64 5.82
C TRP A 212 -16.46 -14.98 4.49
N LEU A 213 -15.14 -15.17 4.48
CA LEU A 213 -14.41 -15.61 3.28
C LEU A 213 -14.93 -16.95 2.74
N ARG A 214 -15.29 -17.90 3.63
CA ARG A 214 -15.93 -19.16 3.21
C ARG A 214 -17.30 -18.92 2.57
N GLU A 215 -18.10 -18.00 3.10
CA GLU A 215 -19.39 -17.65 2.48
C GLU A 215 -19.21 -16.97 1.12
N VAL A 216 -18.22 -16.07 0.99
CA VAL A 216 -17.86 -15.44 -0.28
C VAL A 216 -17.51 -16.49 -1.33
N LYS A 217 -16.63 -17.45 -0.99
CA LYS A 217 -16.23 -18.54 -1.90
C LYS A 217 -17.39 -19.45 -2.33
N LYS A 218 -18.44 -19.58 -1.52
CA LYS A 218 -19.64 -20.34 -1.93
C LYS A 218 -20.45 -19.64 -3.03
N LYS A 219 -20.30 -18.31 -3.18
CA LYS A 219 -21.11 -17.47 -4.07
C LYS A 219 -20.35 -16.97 -5.29
N SER A 220 -19.04 -16.77 -5.15
CA SER A 220 -18.18 -16.18 -6.17
C SER A 220 -16.90 -17.00 -6.32
N ALA A 221 -16.30 -16.98 -7.51
CA ALA A 221 -14.94 -17.46 -7.69
C ALA A 221 -13.98 -16.55 -6.92
N THR A 222 -13.04 -17.15 -6.19
CA THR A 222 -12.17 -16.40 -5.26
C THR A 222 -10.70 -16.56 -5.57
N PHE A 223 -9.93 -15.50 -5.43
CA PHE A 223 -8.48 -15.58 -5.53
C PHE A 223 -7.76 -14.74 -4.47
N LEU A 224 -6.57 -15.18 -4.07
CA LEU A 224 -5.62 -14.39 -3.30
C LEU A 224 -4.49 -13.94 -4.23
N LEU A 225 -4.14 -12.65 -4.21
CA LEU A 225 -3.09 -12.07 -5.05
C LEU A 225 -2.16 -11.21 -4.20
N THR A 226 -0.97 -11.72 -3.88
CA THR A 226 0.00 -11.04 -3.00
C THR A 226 1.34 -10.78 -3.69
N GLY A 227 1.98 -9.67 -3.33
CA GLY A 227 3.37 -9.36 -3.72
C GLY A 227 4.40 -10.22 -2.99
N SER A 228 4.02 -10.88 -1.88
CA SER A 228 4.90 -11.68 -1.04
C SER A 228 5.35 -12.98 -1.72
N TYR A 229 6.60 -13.38 -1.48
CA TYR A 229 7.10 -14.71 -1.89
C TYR A 229 6.31 -15.82 -1.18
N VAL A 230 6.13 -16.95 -1.87
CA VAL A 230 5.23 -18.04 -1.44
C VAL A 230 5.51 -18.59 -0.05
N ASP A 231 6.77 -18.69 0.37
CA ASP A 231 7.14 -19.18 1.70
C ASP A 231 6.68 -18.20 2.80
N PHE A 232 6.95 -16.91 2.62
CA PHE A 232 6.52 -15.88 3.56
C PHE A 232 5.00 -15.74 3.58
N ALA A 233 4.36 -15.64 2.41
CA ALA A 233 2.91 -15.59 2.28
C ALA A 233 2.23 -16.80 2.94
N SER A 234 2.76 -18.01 2.74
CA SER A 234 2.22 -19.23 3.35
C SER A 234 2.34 -19.20 4.87
N PHE A 235 3.47 -18.73 5.40
CA PHE A 235 3.67 -18.58 6.84
C PHE A 235 2.69 -17.56 7.43
N THR A 236 2.64 -16.35 6.87
CA THR A 236 1.83 -15.26 7.42
C THR A 236 0.34 -15.50 7.25
N ALA A 237 -0.10 -16.03 6.11
CA ALA A 237 -1.49 -16.45 5.89
C ALA A 237 -1.89 -17.58 6.84
N SER A 238 -1.05 -18.59 7.03
CA SER A 238 -1.32 -19.68 8.00
C SER A 238 -1.44 -19.15 9.44
N TYR A 239 -0.60 -18.18 9.81
CA TYR A 239 -0.67 -17.54 11.12
C TYR A 239 -1.98 -16.75 11.31
N ALA A 240 -2.38 -15.95 10.32
CA ALA A 240 -3.49 -15.01 10.47
C ALA A 240 -4.86 -15.60 10.14
N LEU A 241 -4.96 -16.41 9.08
CA LEU A 241 -6.20 -17.02 8.58
C LEU A 241 -6.38 -18.48 9.05
N GLY A 242 -5.34 -19.07 9.64
CA GLY A 242 -5.34 -20.44 10.14
C GLY A 242 -4.72 -21.45 9.16
N LYS A 243 -4.45 -22.67 9.63
CA LYS A 243 -3.72 -23.70 8.87
C LYS A 243 -4.36 -24.08 7.54
N ASP A 244 -5.68 -23.97 7.44
CA ASP A 244 -6.47 -24.33 6.25
C ASP A 244 -6.77 -23.11 5.36
N TRP A 245 -5.98 -22.04 5.47
CA TRP A 245 -6.23 -20.79 4.73
C TRP A 245 -6.31 -20.98 3.21
N GLN A 246 -5.60 -21.97 2.64
CA GLN A 246 -5.63 -22.23 1.20
C GLN A 246 -7.04 -22.60 0.72
N SER A 247 -7.85 -23.26 1.58
CA SER A 247 -9.22 -23.65 1.26
C SER A 247 -10.17 -22.47 1.12
N LEU A 248 -9.76 -21.27 1.56
CA LEU A 248 -10.55 -20.03 1.46
C LEU A 248 -10.59 -19.45 0.05
N PHE A 249 -9.72 -19.89 -0.86
CA PHE A 249 -9.59 -19.34 -2.21
C PHE A 249 -9.68 -20.44 -3.28
N ASP A 250 -10.13 -20.13 -4.49
CA ASP A 250 -10.07 -21.06 -5.63
C ASP A 250 -8.70 -21.08 -6.27
N ILE A 251 -7.90 -20.02 -6.17
CA ILE A 251 -6.51 -19.98 -6.64
C ILE A 251 -5.72 -18.94 -5.85
N ILE A 252 -4.43 -19.20 -5.63
CA ILE A 252 -3.54 -18.30 -4.88
C ILE A 252 -2.34 -17.94 -5.75
N ILE A 253 -2.10 -16.66 -5.90
CA ILE A 253 -1.00 -16.11 -6.69
C ILE A 253 -0.06 -15.33 -5.76
N CYS A 254 1.13 -15.87 -5.57
CA CYS A 254 2.21 -15.24 -4.82
C CYS A 254 3.17 -14.51 -5.75
N TYR A 255 4.00 -13.63 -5.18
CA TYR A 255 4.99 -12.84 -5.92
C TYR A 255 4.43 -12.24 -7.22
N ALA A 256 3.22 -11.69 -7.13
CA ALA A 256 2.45 -11.24 -8.30
C ALA A 256 3.15 -10.12 -9.09
N ARG A 257 4.09 -9.41 -8.44
CA ARG A 257 4.80 -8.26 -9.00
C ARG A 257 3.81 -7.19 -9.50
N LYS A 258 2.85 -6.83 -8.64
CA LYS A 258 1.94 -5.70 -8.86
C LYS A 258 2.75 -4.40 -9.05
N PRO A 259 2.24 -3.40 -9.78
CA PRO A 259 1.03 -3.41 -10.61
C PRO A 259 1.20 -4.19 -11.92
N GLY A 260 2.42 -4.66 -12.23
CA GLY A 260 2.74 -5.34 -13.48
C GLY A 260 1.91 -6.61 -13.76
N PHE A 261 1.28 -7.19 -12.75
CA PHE A 261 0.33 -8.30 -12.91
C PHE A 261 -0.87 -7.91 -13.79
N PHE A 262 -1.34 -6.67 -13.64
CA PHE A 262 -2.50 -6.14 -14.36
C PHE A 262 -2.12 -5.50 -15.70
N THR A 263 -0.87 -5.07 -15.87
CA THR A 263 -0.43 -4.32 -17.06
C THR A 263 0.38 -5.16 -18.06
N ASN A 264 0.98 -6.27 -17.61
CA ASN A 264 1.92 -7.06 -18.41
C ASN A 264 1.46 -8.52 -18.52
N ASN A 265 2.02 -9.27 -19.48
CA ASN A 265 1.70 -10.68 -19.73
C ASN A 265 2.86 -11.60 -19.31
N ARG A 266 3.21 -11.60 -18.01
CA ARG A 266 4.22 -12.54 -17.48
C ARG A 266 3.61 -13.95 -17.32
N PRO A 267 4.38 -15.03 -17.55
CA PRO A 267 3.88 -16.38 -17.34
C PRO A 267 3.67 -16.67 -15.84
N PHE A 268 2.79 -17.62 -15.54
CA PHE A 268 2.70 -18.22 -14.21
C PHE A 268 3.82 -19.24 -14.03
N PHE A 269 4.29 -19.39 -12.79
CA PHE A 269 5.24 -20.43 -12.40
C PHE A 269 4.64 -21.36 -11.36
N THR A 270 4.90 -22.66 -11.47
CA THR A 270 4.44 -23.63 -10.48
C THR A 270 5.29 -23.58 -9.20
N ILE A 271 4.67 -24.00 -8.10
CA ILE A 271 5.32 -24.07 -6.77
C ILE A 271 5.56 -25.53 -6.39
N ILE A 272 6.76 -25.84 -5.90
CA ILE A 272 7.08 -27.11 -5.24
C ILE A 272 7.77 -26.81 -3.91
N ASN A 273 7.29 -27.38 -2.80
CA ASN A 273 7.85 -27.18 -1.46
C ASN A 273 8.07 -25.69 -1.11
N ASN A 274 7.06 -24.85 -1.31
CA ASN A 274 7.13 -23.39 -1.12
C ASN A 274 8.28 -22.70 -1.89
N ASN A 275 8.66 -23.24 -3.04
CA ASN A 275 9.64 -22.62 -3.92
C ASN A 275 9.07 -22.50 -5.34
N GLU A 276 9.23 -21.31 -5.93
CA GLU A 276 9.01 -21.09 -7.35
C GLU A 276 9.93 -22.00 -8.16
N THR A 277 9.37 -22.72 -9.13
CA THR A 277 10.13 -23.55 -10.06
C THR A 277 10.35 -22.82 -11.39
N CYS A 278 11.21 -23.35 -12.26
CA CYS A 278 11.39 -22.83 -13.62
C CYS A 278 10.25 -23.25 -14.59
N CYS A 279 9.25 -24.01 -14.12
CA CYS A 279 8.18 -24.50 -14.96
C CYS A 279 7.11 -23.41 -15.17
N CYS A 280 7.09 -22.86 -16.37
CA CYS A 280 6.06 -21.90 -16.79
C CYS A 280 4.78 -22.63 -17.18
N VAL A 281 3.64 -22.08 -16.78
CA VAL A 281 2.31 -22.62 -17.06
C VAL A 281 1.38 -21.53 -17.58
N THR A 282 0.35 -21.95 -18.31
CA THR A 282 -0.66 -21.05 -18.87
C THR A 282 -2.00 -21.20 -18.16
N SER A 283 -2.97 -20.35 -18.48
CA SER A 283 -4.37 -20.46 -18.01
C SER A 283 -4.96 -21.88 -18.09
N LYS A 284 -4.60 -22.67 -19.11
CA LYS A 284 -5.09 -24.05 -19.31
C LYS A 284 -4.54 -25.06 -18.31
N ASP A 285 -3.41 -24.74 -17.70
CA ASP A 285 -2.71 -25.58 -16.73
C ASP A 285 -3.02 -25.17 -15.29
N LEU A 286 -3.63 -24.00 -15.10
CA LEU A 286 -4.09 -23.51 -13.79
C LEU A 286 -5.17 -24.44 -13.24
N LYS A 287 -5.09 -24.74 -11.94
CA LYS A 287 -6.00 -25.64 -11.25
C LYS A 287 -6.54 -25.00 -9.99
N ARG A 288 -7.79 -25.34 -9.66
CA ARG A 288 -8.41 -24.88 -8.42
C ARG A 288 -7.69 -25.47 -7.21
N GLY A 289 -7.48 -24.64 -6.19
CA GLY A 289 -6.84 -25.01 -4.92
C GLY A 289 -5.31 -25.00 -4.97
N GLU A 290 -4.69 -24.64 -6.10
CA GLU A 290 -3.24 -24.61 -6.24
C GLU A 290 -2.66 -23.21 -6.03
N ILE A 291 -1.35 -23.16 -5.75
CA ILE A 291 -0.58 -21.94 -5.57
C ILE A 291 0.37 -21.76 -6.77
N TYR A 292 0.40 -20.55 -7.32
CA TYR A 292 1.31 -20.16 -8.39
C TYR A 292 2.09 -18.90 -8.02
N SER A 293 3.16 -18.63 -8.78
CA SER A 293 3.97 -17.43 -8.66
C SER A 293 3.87 -16.56 -9.91
N GLN A 294 3.96 -15.24 -9.74
CA GLN A 294 3.92 -14.24 -10.81
C GLN A 294 2.61 -14.30 -11.62
N GLY A 295 2.68 -14.49 -12.95
CA GLY A 295 1.52 -14.50 -13.82
C GLY A 295 1.02 -13.12 -14.27
N ASN A 296 -0.18 -13.14 -14.83
CA ASN A 296 -0.86 -11.97 -15.37
C ASN A 296 -2.39 -12.06 -15.24
N TRP A 297 -3.04 -10.89 -15.29
CA TRP A 297 -4.49 -10.75 -15.17
C TRP A 297 -5.27 -11.47 -16.27
N ASN A 298 -4.78 -11.44 -17.52
CA ASN A 298 -5.51 -12.01 -18.66
C ASN A 298 -5.70 -13.52 -18.50
N GLU A 299 -4.62 -14.23 -18.19
CA GLU A 299 -4.66 -15.69 -17.98
C GLU A 299 -5.39 -16.08 -16.68
N LEU A 300 -5.28 -15.29 -15.60
CA LEU A 300 -6.07 -15.50 -14.40
C LEU A 300 -7.57 -15.37 -14.71
N THR A 301 -7.96 -14.34 -15.47
CA THR A 301 -9.35 -14.09 -15.84
C THR A 301 -9.88 -15.21 -16.73
N GLU A 302 -9.11 -15.69 -17.71
CA GLU A 302 -9.49 -16.84 -18.54
C GLU A 302 -9.78 -18.09 -17.69
N PHE A 303 -8.92 -18.37 -16.70
CA PHE A 303 -9.13 -19.47 -15.76
C PHE A 303 -10.40 -19.26 -14.90
N LEU A 304 -10.62 -18.07 -14.35
CA LEU A 304 -11.78 -17.75 -13.51
C LEU A 304 -13.11 -17.71 -14.31
N VAL A 305 -13.08 -17.32 -15.59
CA VAL A 305 -14.21 -17.46 -16.52
C VAL A 305 -14.58 -18.94 -16.67
N GLY A 306 -13.59 -19.84 -16.77
CA GLY A 306 -13.80 -21.28 -16.76
C GLY A 306 -14.44 -21.79 -15.46
N ILE A 307 -14.16 -21.14 -14.32
CA ILE A 307 -14.78 -21.46 -13.02
C ILE A 307 -16.24 -21.03 -12.97
N THR A 308 -16.51 -19.78 -13.36
CA THR A 308 -17.83 -19.14 -13.23
C THR A 308 -18.80 -19.55 -14.33
N GLY A 309 -18.30 -19.96 -15.50
CA GLY A 309 -19.10 -20.24 -16.69
C GLY A 309 -19.71 -18.99 -17.33
N LYS A 310 -19.28 -17.79 -16.92
CA LYS A 310 -19.80 -16.51 -17.41
C LYS A 310 -18.85 -15.88 -18.41
N THR A 311 -19.39 -15.34 -19.51
CA THR A 311 -18.60 -14.72 -20.58
C THR A 311 -18.00 -13.38 -20.20
N ASP A 312 -18.63 -12.64 -19.29
CA ASP A 312 -18.21 -11.33 -18.81
C ASP A 312 -18.48 -11.22 -17.29
N PRO A 313 -17.64 -11.86 -16.45
CA PRO A 313 -17.85 -11.89 -15.00
C PRO A 313 -17.55 -10.53 -14.37
N ARG A 314 -18.44 -10.04 -13.49
CA ARG A 314 -18.11 -8.85 -12.69
C ARG A 314 -17.04 -9.18 -11.66
N CYS A 315 -15.97 -8.41 -11.66
CA CYS A 315 -14.84 -8.61 -10.76
C CYS A 315 -14.72 -7.49 -9.71
N LEU A 316 -14.45 -7.91 -8.48
CA LEU A 316 -14.10 -7.07 -7.35
C LEU A 316 -12.68 -7.40 -6.87
N TYR A 317 -11.82 -6.39 -6.67
CA TYR A 317 -10.53 -6.57 -6.01
C TYR A 317 -10.45 -5.74 -4.73
N VAL A 318 -10.00 -6.36 -3.65
CA VAL A 318 -9.90 -5.73 -2.32
C VAL A 318 -8.43 -5.65 -1.92
N GLY A 319 -7.95 -4.45 -1.62
CA GLY A 319 -6.54 -4.22 -1.27
C GLY A 319 -6.30 -2.90 -0.53
N ASP A 320 -5.11 -2.69 -0.02
CA ASP A 320 -4.72 -1.50 0.76
C ASP A 320 -3.87 -0.51 -0.04
N ASN A 321 -3.08 -0.99 -1.02
CA ASN A 321 -2.20 -0.11 -1.78
C ASN A 321 -2.99 0.63 -2.86
N LEU A 322 -3.17 1.95 -2.68
CA LEU A 322 -4.05 2.75 -3.54
C LEU A 322 -3.63 2.80 -5.02
N ILE A 323 -2.35 2.59 -5.33
CA ILE A 323 -1.92 2.52 -6.73
C ILE A 323 -2.09 1.09 -7.25
N GLN A 324 -1.49 0.12 -6.55
CA GLN A 324 -1.35 -1.25 -7.04
C GLN A 324 -2.64 -2.06 -6.99
N ASP A 325 -3.53 -1.75 -6.04
CA ASP A 325 -4.74 -2.53 -5.77
C ASP A 325 -6.04 -1.78 -6.06
N ILE A 326 -5.98 -0.44 -6.11
CA ILE A 326 -7.18 0.39 -6.33
C ILE A 326 -7.14 1.05 -7.71
N TYR A 327 -6.19 1.97 -7.96
CA TYR A 327 -6.10 2.70 -9.22
C TYR A 327 -5.86 1.77 -10.41
N VAL A 328 -4.82 0.92 -10.38
CA VAL A 328 -4.47 0.08 -11.54
C VAL A 328 -5.56 -0.94 -11.86
N PRO A 329 -6.10 -1.72 -10.91
CA PRO A 329 -7.15 -2.69 -11.22
C PRO A 329 -8.41 -2.02 -11.77
N ASN A 330 -8.75 -0.83 -11.28
CA ASN A 330 -9.92 -0.08 -11.76
C ASN A 330 -9.71 0.52 -13.16
N VAL A 331 -8.55 1.13 -13.41
CA VAL A 331 -8.29 1.87 -14.65
C VAL A 331 -7.89 0.95 -15.79
N VAL A 332 -7.06 -0.08 -15.53
CA VAL A 332 -6.46 -0.92 -16.57
C VAL A 332 -7.32 -2.11 -16.92
N VAL A 333 -7.93 -2.75 -15.92
CA VAL A 333 -8.69 -4.01 -16.12
C VAL A 333 -10.16 -3.91 -15.68
N HIS A 334 -10.61 -2.71 -15.31
CA HIS A 334 -12.01 -2.39 -15.00
C HIS A 334 -12.63 -3.22 -13.87
N CYS A 335 -11.82 -3.67 -12.92
CA CYS A 335 -12.33 -4.21 -11.66
C CYS A 335 -12.99 -3.09 -10.85
N ASP A 336 -14.13 -3.39 -10.23
CA ASP A 336 -14.55 -2.60 -9.08
C ASP A 336 -13.58 -2.90 -7.93
N THR A 337 -13.37 -1.94 -7.02
CA THR A 337 -12.40 -2.12 -5.93
C THR A 337 -12.94 -1.71 -4.57
N ILE A 338 -12.37 -2.26 -3.50
CA ILE A 338 -12.55 -1.81 -2.12
C ILE A 338 -11.19 -1.49 -1.54
N ALA A 339 -11.04 -0.28 -1.02
CA ALA A 339 -9.81 0.17 -0.36
C ALA A 339 -9.85 -0.18 1.13
N VAL A 340 -8.82 -0.90 1.61
CA VAL A 340 -8.60 -1.20 3.03
C VAL A 340 -7.60 -0.19 3.60
N ILE A 341 -8.08 0.78 4.37
CA ILE A 341 -7.32 1.97 4.79
C ILE A 341 -7.44 2.16 6.30
N GLU A 342 -6.44 1.66 7.05
CA GLU A 342 -6.46 1.69 8.52
C GLU A 342 -6.52 3.12 9.10
N GLU A 343 -6.04 4.11 8.35
CA GLU A 343 -6.13 5.54 8.68
C GLU A 343 -7.57 5.99 8.93
N GLN A 344 -8.56 5.37 8.30
CA GLN A 344 -9.97 5.71 8.50
C GLN A 344 -10.40 5.49 9.95
N MET A 345 -9.95 4.40 10.57
CA MET A 345 -10.23 4.12 11.98
C MET A 345 -9.31 4.95 12.89
N SER A 346 -8.07 5.17 12.47
CA SER A 346 -7.06 5.90 13.25
C SER A 346 -7.37 7.40 13.38
N GLU A 347 -7.87 8.04 12.33
CA GLU A 347 -8.31 9.45 12.38
C GLU A 347 -9.67 9.63 13.08
N GLY A 348 -10.31 8.52 13.46
CA GLY A 348 -11.65 8.46 14.00
C GLY A 348 -12.73 8.56 12.93
N MET A 349 -13.93 8.08 13.24
CA MET A 349 -15.07 8.10 12.32
C MET A 349 -16.33 8.68 12.99
N LEU A 350 -17.18 9.32 12.21
CA LEU A 350 -18.45 9.87 12.68
C LEU A 350 -19.29 8.81 13.37
N TYR A 351 -19.76 9.13 14.59
CA TYR A 351 -20.67 8.28 15.37
C TYR A 351 -20.14 6.86 15.64
N HIS A 352 -18.83 6.65 15.51
CA HIS A 352 -18.20 5.34 15.70
C HIS A 352 -17.00 5.43 16.63
N GLY A 353 -17.00 4.63 17.70
CA GLY A 353 -15.96 4.66 18.74
C GLY A 353 -14.82 3.66 18.55
N LEU A 354 -14.50 3.25 17.31
CA LEU A 354 -13.36 2.36 17.07
C LEU A 354 -12.06 3.17 17.13
N THR A 355 -11.03 2.60 17.74
CA THR A 355 -9.69 3.19 17.86
C THR A 355 -8.64 2.27 17.25
N HIS A 356 -7.49 2.84 16.87
CA HIS A 356 -6.40 2.07 16.28
C HIS A 356 -5.19 2.01 17.24
N PRO A 357 -4.68 0.81 17.58
CA PRO A 357 -3.53 0.70 18.50
C PRO A 357 -2.25 1.37 17.99
N ASP A 358 -2.09 1.45 16.66
CA ASP A 358 -0.97 2.10 15.97
C ASP A 358 -1.25 3.56 15.56
N GLU A 359 -2.12 4.28 16.28
CA GLU A 359 -2.51 5.67 15.97
C GLU A 359 -1.32 6.64 15.76
N LYS A 360 -0.20 6.41 16.45
CA LYS A 360 1.00 7.26 16.35
C LYS A 360 1.69 7.21 14.98
N ILE A 361 1.59 6.09 14.26
CA ILE A 361 2.23 5.92 12.95
C ILE A 361 1.23 6.08 11.79
N LEU A 362 -0.06 5.92 12.08
CA LEU A 362 -1.13 6.09 11.09
C LEU A 362 -1.61 7.54 10.95
N ASN A 363 -1.48 8.34 12.01
CA ASN A 363 -1.86 9.74 11.99
C ASN A 363 -0.62 10.63 11.93
N SER A 364 -0.73 11.75 11.22
CA SER A 364 0.33 12.75 11.16
C SER A 364 -0.21 14.14 11.46
N LYS A 365 0.32 14.77 12.51
CA LYS A 365 0.13 16.20 12.79
C LYS A 365 1.05 17.02 11.90
N PHE A 366 2.25 16.52 11.61
CA PHE A 366 3.23 17.17 10.76
C PHE A 366 2.73 17.33 9.33
N TRP A 367 2.17 16.30 8.71
CA TRP A 367 1.64 16.38 7.35
C TRP A 367 0.16 16.75 7.31
N GLY A 368 -0.61 16.36 8.32
CA GLY A 368 -2.07 16.51 8.39
C GLY A 368 -2.80 15.24 7.97
N SER A 369 -4.12 15.32 7.78
CA SER A 369 -4.97 14.15 7.52
C SER A 369 -4.58 13.37 6.27
N TYR A 370 -4.72 12.05 6.29
CA TYR A 370 -4.59 11.17 5.13
C TYR A 370 -5.64 11.44 4.06
N PHE A 371 -6.86 11.84 4.43
CA PHE A 371 -8.00 11.95 3.51
C PHE A 371 -8.19 13.35 2.91
N CYS A 372 -7.79 14.41 3.62
CA CYS A 372 -8.05 15.78 3.19
C CYS A 372 -6.84 16.70 3.35
N LEU A 373 -6.82 17.76 2.56
CA LEU A 373 -5.91 18.88 2.68
C LEU A 373 -6.68 20.06 3.26
N LYS A 374 -6.19 20.63 4.36
CA LYS A 374 -6.78 21.83 4.96
C LYS A 374 -6.21 23.07 4.27
N ASP A 375 -7.00 23.68 3.38
CA ASP A 375 -6.79 25.05 2.91
C ASP A 375 -7.88 25.96 3.52
N SER A 376 -7.51 27.20 3.82
CA SER A 376 -8.31 28.25 4.45
C SER A 376 -9.63 28.60 3.76
N THR A 377 -9.86 28.13 2.53
CA THR A 377 -10.99 28.57 1.69
C THR A 377 -11.85 27.46 1.09
N VAL A 378 -11.30 26.26 0.86
CA VAL A 378 -12.01 25.11 0.27
C VAL A 378 -11.40 23.82 0.80
N ASN A 379 -12.24 22.86 1.20
CA ASN A 379 -11.79 21.51 1.53
C ASN A 379 -11.47 20.76 0.25
N VAL A 380 -10.20 20.38 0.08
CA VAL A 380 -9.74 19.60 -1.06
C VAL A 380 -9.39 18.21 -0.56
N ASP A 381 -9.83 17.18 -1.27
CA ASP A 381 -9.36 15.82 -0.99
C ASP A 381 -7.81 15.81 -1.07
N SER A 382 -7.16 15.04 -0.21
CA SER A 382 -5.77 14.68 -0.48
C SER A 382 -5.70 13.92 -1.80
N LEU A 383 -4.50 13.80 -2.40
CA LEU A 383 -4.35 12.95 -3.59
C LEU A 383 -4.92 11.54 -3.34
N PHE A 384 -4.65 10.98 -2.16
CA PHE A 384 -5.07 9.62 -1.80
C PHE A 384 -6.56 9.53 -1.46
N GLY A 385 -7.12 10.55 -0.80
CA GLY A 385 -8.57 10.68 -0.61
C GLY A 385 -9.33 10.77 -1.93
N TYR A 386 -8.77 11.50 -2.90
CA TYR A 386 -9.31 11.58 -4.26
C TYR A 386 -9.25 10.23 -4.99
N ILE A 387 -8.13 9.50 -4.90
CA ILE A 387 -8.01 8.15 -5.49
C ILE A 387 -9.09 7.23 -4.94
N ILE A 388 -9.25 7.19 -3.61
CA ILE A 388 -10.25 6.36 -2.94
C ILE A 388 -11.65 6.66 -3.48
N LYS A 389 -12.06 7.93 -3.48
CA LYS A 389 -13.41 8.34 -3.91
C LYS A 389 -13.67 8.09 -5.38
N LYS A 390 -12.63 8.19 -6.22
CA LYS A 390 -12.75 8.03 -7.68
C LYS A 390 -12.69 6.59 -8.15
N HIS A 391 -11.89 5.74 -7.49
CA HIS A 391 -11.54 4.42 -8.01
C HIS A 391 -12.05 3.25 -7.15
N ALA A 392 -12.49 3.49 -5.91
CA ALA A 392 -13.09 2.46 -5.06
C ALA A 392 -14.61 2.59 -4.96
N LYS A 393 -15.29 1.48 -4.69
CA LYS A 393 -16.70 1.46 -4.27
C LYS A 393 -16.82 1.81 -2.80
N LEU A 394 -15.94 1.24 -1.98
CA LEU A 394 -15.92 1.44 -0.54
C LEU A 394 -14.49 1.70 -0.06
N CYS A 395 -14.39 2.52 0.98
CA CYS A 395 -13.22 2.64 1.85
C CYS A 395 -13.59 2.07 3.20
N ILE A 396 -12.83 1.09 3.67
CA ILE A 396 -13.05 0.42 4.96
C ILE A 396 -11.75 0.36 5.76
N PRO A 397 -11.78 0.46 7.10
CA PRO A 397 -10.56 0.43 7.89
C PRO A 397 -9.96 -0.98 8.06
N LYS A 398 -10.76 -2.03 7.84
CA LYS A 398 -10.38 -3.44 7.94
C LYS A 398 -11.53 -4.30 7.41
N ILE A 399 -11.24 -5.52 6.96
CA ILE A 399 -12.27 -6.45 6.44
C ILE A 399 -13.36 -6.74 7.47
N ASP A 400 -13.03 -6.85 8.76
CA ASP A 400 -13.99 -7.16 9.82
C ASP A 400 -15.25 -6.27 9.84
N VAL A 401 -15.22 -5.03 9.32
CA VAL A 401 -16.40 -4.16 9.38
C VAL A 401 -17.50 -4.62 8.42
N VAL A 402 -17.14 -5.28 7.31
CA VAL A 402 -18.11 -5.75 6.31
C VAL A 402 -18.59 -7.17 6.58
N THR A 403 -17.94 -7.90 7.49
CA THR A 403 -18.33 -9.29 7.83
C THR A 403 -19.58 -9.35 8.71
N GLN A 404 -19.95 -8.23 9.33
CA GLN A 404 -21.11 -8.09 10.21
C GLN A 404 -22.44 -8.02 9.47
N ARG A 405 -22.43 -8.08 8.14
CA ARG A 405 -23.61 -7.98 7.27
C ARG A 405 -23.69 -9.16 6.30
N PRO A 406 -24.90 -9.61 5.91
CA PRO A 406 -25.09 -10.55 4.82
C PRO A 406 -24.49 -10.02 3.49
N LEU A 407 -24.04 -10.93 2.63
CA LEU A 407 -23.38 -10.59 1.36
C LEU A 407 -24.32 -9.85 0.38
N GLU A 408 -25.62 -10.11 0.48
CA GLU A 408 -26.70 -9.54 -0.33
C GLU A 408 -27.21 -8.18 0.21
N GLU A 409 -26.82 -7.79 1.42
CA GLU A 409 -27.27 -6.54 2.03
C GLU A 409 -26.62 -5.34 1.33
N PRO A 410 -27.40 -4.37 0.82
CA PRO A 410 -26.84 -3.20 0.16
C PRO A 410 -26.08 -2.30 1.15
N ILE A 411 -24.89 -1.87 0.73
CA ILE A 411 -24.08 -0.86 1.40
C ILE A 411 -24.05 0.39 0.52
N PRO A 412 -24.38 1.59 1.03
CA PRO A 412 -24.13 2.83 0.31
C PRO A 412 -22.67 2.92 -0.14
N CYS A 413 -22.42 3.32 -1.38
CA CYS A 413 -21.07 3.37 -1.92
C CYS A 413 -20.74 4.74 -2.54
N PHE A 414 -19.47 4.93 -2.93
CA PHE A 414 -19.07 6.11 -3.70
C PHE A 414 -19.83 6.12 -5.04
N ASP A 415 -20.27 7.31 -5.45
CA ASP A 415 -20.85 7.50 -6.77
C ASP A 415 -19.75 7.61 -7.84
N LYS A 416 -20.13 7.42 -9.10
CA LYS A 416 -19.18 7.53 -10.23
C LYS A 416 -18.52 8.91 -10.35
N ASP A 417 -19.14 9.94 -9.78
CA ASP A 417 -18.63 11.30 -9.80
C ASP A 417 -17.65 11.60 -8.64
N GLY A 418 -17.50 10.68 -7.69
CA GLY A 418 -16.64 10.85 -6.51
C GLY A 418 -17.03 12.03 -5.62
N LYS A 419 -18.30 12.45 -5.65
CA LYS A 419 -18.80 13.60 -4.86
C LYS A 419 -19.44 13.18 -3.55
N SER A 420 -19.88 11.93 -3.50
CA SER A 420 -20.46 11.30 -2.31
C SER A 420 -19.38 10.95 -1.27
N TYR A 421 -19.70 11.14 0.01
CA TYR A 421 -18.92 10.58 1.14
C TYR A 421 -19.51 9.24 1.66
N TYR A 422 -20.57 8.73 1.02
CA TYR A 422 -21.28 7.54 1.48
C TYR A 422 -20.50 6.24 1.30
N GLY A 423 -19.40 6.24 0.52
CA GLY A 423 -18.54 5.06 0.37
C GLY A 423 -17.54 4.85 1.51
N TYR A 424 -17.43 5.79 2.45
CA TYR A 424 -16.70 5.53 3.69
C TYR A 424 -17.54 4.67 4.63
N TYR A 425 -17.11 3.44 4.86
CA TYR A 425 -17.83 2.47 5.67
C TYR A 425 -16.93 1.95 6.82
N PRO A 426 -17.44 1.82 8.06
CA PRO A 426 -18.83 1.98 8.49
C PRO A 426 -19.30 3.44 8.60
N ALA A 427 -18.37 4.40 8.61
CA ALA A 427 -18.69 5.81 8.69
C ALA A 427 -17.57 6.69 8.11
N VAL A 428 -17.91 7.95 7.82
CA VAL A 428 -17.00 8.96 7.29
C VAL A 428 -15.92 9.32 8.32
N PRO A 429 -14.63 9.44 7.93
CA PRO A 429 -13.57 9.95 8.78
C PRO A 429 -13.92 11.27 9.47
N LEU A 430 -13.48 11.46 10.72
CA LEU A 430 -13.65 12.71 11.45
C LEU A 430 -12.88 13.85 10.80
N SER A 431 -11.75 13.60 10.17
CA SER A 431 -11.01 14.64 9.43
C SER A 431 -11.79 15.24 8.25
N ILE A 432 -12.69 14.47 7.65
CA ILE A 432 -13.58 14.93 6.57
C ILE A 432 -14.79 15.69 7.14
N SER A 433 -15.19 15.43 8.38
CA SER A 433 -16.47 15.88 8.94
C SER A 433 -16.37 16.84 10.12
N ALA A 434 -15.22 16.93 10.79
CA ALA A 434 -14.87 17.96 11.77
C ALA A 434 -14.58 19.31 11.09
N MET A 435 -15.30 19.56 10.00
CA MET A 435 -15.39 20.80 9.25
C MET A 435 -16.60 21.58 9.74
#